data_AF-A0A9D1CAX8-F1
#
_entry.id   AF-A0A9D1CAX8-F1
#
_cell.length_a   1.000
_cell.length_b   1.000
_cell.length_c   1.000
_cell.angle_alpha   90.00
_cell.angle_beta   90.00
_cell.angle_gamma   90.00
#
_symmetry.space_group_name_H-M   'P 1'
#
loop_
_entity.id
_entity.type
_entity.pdbx_description
1 polymer ?
#
loop_
_entity_poly.entity_id
_entity_poly.type
_entity_poly.pdbx_seq_one_letter_code
_entity_poly.pdbx_strand_id
1 'polypeptide(L)'
;MKITKLRFRVFFYTMALTLFLTACSDVNPKETTLAPPTAVDSAQKMSFDHRHNKARDMDKHPFEHKFAQQCIARELENSINKEIDRARFKEPCLCIATYLMKKLTAKEAQKFLREQKHTQSLRIRYENAAYHCLQKKQAPQPPTIFKTR
;
A
#
# COMPACT_ATOMS: atom_id res chain seq x y z
N MET A 1 -22.39 39.26 -32.33
CA MET A 1 -22.92 37.91 -32.05
C MET A 1 -21.86 36.78 -31.92
N LYS A 2 -20.55 37.08 -31.87
CA LYS A 2 -19.47 36.07 -31.68
C LYS A 2 -18.99 35.95 -30.22
N ILE A 3 -19.00 37.07 -29.48
CA ILE A 3 -18.51 37.14 -28.09
C ILE A 3 -19.41 36.36 -27.12
N THR A 4 -20.73 36.39 -27.33
CA THR A 4 -21.70 35.62 -26.53
C THR A 4 -21.55 34.11 -26.74
N LYS A 5 -21.26 33.66 -27.96
CA LYS A 5 -21.01 32.25 -28.29
C LYS A 5 -19.72 31.72 -27.66
N LEU A 6 -18.68 32.56 -27.56
CA LEU A 6 -17.41 32.20 -26.93
C LEU A 6 -17.56 32.04 -25.41
N ARG A 7 -18.26 32.98 -24.76
CA ARG A 7 -18.54 32.89 -23.31
C ARG A 7 -19.42 31.68 -22.97
N PHE A 8 -20.41 31.37 -23.81
CA PHE A 8 -21.25 30.21 -23.63
C PHE A 8 -20.49 28.88 -23.76
N ARG A 9 -19.52 28.81 -24.70
CA ARG A 9 -18.64 27.65 -24.85
C ARG A 9 -17.72 27.47 -23.65
N VAL A 10 -17.09 28.55 -23.17
CA VAL A 10 -16.21 28.49 -21.99
C VAL A 10 -16.97 28.03 -20.75
N PHE A 11 -18.20 28.52 -20.56
CA PHE A 11 -19.04 28.12 -19.43
C PHE A 11 -19.45 26.63 -19.48
N PHE A 12 -19.74 26.11 -20.69
CA PHE A 12 -20.02 24.68 -20.87
C PHE A 12 -18.80 23.80 -20.58
N TYR A 13 -17.60 24.23 -20.99
CA TYR A 13 -16.37 23.49 -20.70
C TYR A 13 -16.02 23.48 -19.21
N THR A 14 -16.23 24.58 -18.48
CA THR A 14 -15.96 24.63 -17.03
C THR A 14 -16.95 23.79 -16.22
N MET A 15 -18.22 23.74 -16.63
CA MET A 15 -19.24 22.92 -15.96
C MET A 15 -19.03 21.41 -16.22
N ALA A 16 -18.58 21.02 -17.41
CA ALA A 16 -18.27 19.63 -17.72
C ALA A 16 -17.06 19.11 -16.89
N LEU A 17 -16.08 19.97 -16.59
CA LEU A 17 -14.88 19.58 -15.85
C LEU A 17 -15.14 19.29 -14.36
N THR A 18 -16.12 19.94 -13.74
CA THR A 18 -16.45 19.73 -12.31
C THR A 18 -17.26 18.46 -12.05
N LEU A 19 -17.95 17.92 -13.05
CA LEU A 19 -18.69 16.65 -12.96
C LEU A 19 -17.78 15.42 -12.87
N PHE A 20 -16.51 15.51 -13.28
CA PHE A 20 -15.57 14.39 -13.18
C PHE A 20 -14.95 14.24 -11.78
N LEU A 21 -15.05 15.25 -10.92
CA LEU A 21 -14.44 15.23 -9.57
C LEU A 21 -15.30 14.53 -8.51
N THR A 22 -16.56 14.18 -8.80
CA THR A 22 -17.46 13.49 -7.85
C THR A 22 -17.61 11.99 -8.13
N ALA A 23 -16.89 11.42 -9.10
CA ALA A 23 -16.98 10.01 -9.50
C ALA A 23 -15.88 9.10 -8.93
N CYS A 24 -15.46 9.34 -7.68
CA CYS A 24 -14.62 8.41 -6.91
C CYS A 24 -15.22 8.19 -5.51
N SER A 25 -16.46 7.71 -5.45
CA SER A 25 -16.96 6.96 -4.29
C SER A 25 -17.40 5.59 -4.80
N ASP A 26 -16.57 4.59 -4.54
CA ASP A 26 -16.79 3.17 -4.85
C ASP A 26 -18.00 2.65 -4.04
N VAL A 27 -19.20 2.91 -4.55
CA VAL A 27 -20.45 2.26 -4.11
C VAL A 27 -20.87 1.33 -5.23
N ASN A 28 -20.67 0.04 -5.01
CA ASN A 28 -21.16 -1.02 -5.88
C ASN A 28 -22.69 -1.16 -5.66
N PRO A 29 -23.54 -0.99 -6.69
CA PRO A 29 -24.97 -1.24 -6.57
C PRO A 29 -25.28 -2.69 -6.96
N LYS A 30 -25.81 -3.47 -6.01
CA LYS A 30 -26.68 -4.61 -6.33
C LYS A 30 -27.99 -4.45 -5.57
N GLU A 31 -29.05 -4.31 -6.37
CA GLU A 31 -30.46 -4.67 -6.16
C GLU A 31 -31.25 -4.11 -4.95
N THR A 32 -32.16 -3.18 -5.29
CA THR A 32 -33.63 -3.34 -5.25
C THR A 32 -34.33 -3.65 -3.90
N THR A 33 -34.88 -2.56 -3.33
CA THR A 33 -36.28 -2.39 -2.84
C THR A 33 -36.73 -3.16 -1.59
N LEU A 34 -36.92 -2.43 -0.46
CA LEU A 34 -38.18 -2.25 0.30
C LEU A 34 -37.91 -1.85 1.77
N ALA A 35 -38.46 -0.68 2.16
CA ALA A 35 -38.88 -0.20 3.49
C ALA A 35 -37.95 -0.31 4.74
N PRO A 36 -38.00 0.67 5.67
CA PRO A 36 -37.12 0.72 6.85
C PRO A 36 -37.68 -0.10 8.02
N PRO A 37 -36.90 -0.98 8.67
CA PRO A 37 -37.20 -1.40 10.03
C PRO A 37 -36.38 -0.56 11.01
N THR A 38 -37.12 0.22 11.78
CA THR A 38 -36.77 0.69 13.12
C THR A 38 -36.23 -0.44 13.98
N ALA A 39 -34.96 -0.36 14.40
CA ALA A 39 -34.45 -0.87 15.67
C ALA A 39 -32.95 -0.57 15.74
N VAL A 40 -32.60 0.53 16.40
CA VAL A 40 -31.22 0.77 16.84
C VAL A 40 -31.06 -0.08 18.09
N ASP A 41 -30.68 -1.35 17.91
CA ASP A 41 -30.29 -2.18 19.05
C ASP A 41 -28.83 -1.89 19.39
N SER A 42 -28.67 -1.34 20.58
CA SER A 42 -27.43 -0.84 21.13
C SER A 42 -26.41 -1.96 21.36
N ALA A 43 -25.14 -1.61 21.12
CA ALA A 43 -23.96 -2.31 21.62
C ALA A 43 -23.66 -3.70 21.04
N GLN A 44 -23.51 -3.78 19.71
CA GLN A 44 -22.53 -4.72 19.17
C GLN A 44 -21.13 -4.23 19.54
N LYS A 45 -20.70 -4.55 20.76
CA LYS A 45 -19.31 -4.42 21.21
C LYS A 45 -18.48 -5.16 20.18
N MET A 46 -17.87 -4.44 19.24
CA MET A 46 -16.88 -5.00 18.33
C MET A 46 -15.73 -5.45 19.21
N SER A 47 -15.82 -6.68 19.72
CA SER A 47 -14.72 -7.38 20.36
C SER A 47 -13.68 -7.52 19.28
N PHE A 48 -12.74 -6.57 19.25
CA PHE A 48 -11.55 -6.66 18.42
C PHE A 48 -10.73 -7.81 19.03
N ASP A 49 -11.11 -9.03 18.63
CA ASP A 49 -10.46 -10.23 19.08
C ASP A 49 -9.03 -10.20 18.53
N HIS A 50 -8.09 -9.84 19.40
CA HIS A 50 -6.66 -9.83 19.09
C HIS A 50 -6.10 -11.24 18.88
N ARG A 51 -6.93 -12.29 18.75
CA ARG A 51 -6.53 -13.61 18.26
C ARG A 51 -5.63 -13.42 17.05
N HIS A 52 -4.35 -13.64 17.29
CA HIS A 52 -3.29 -13.47 16.32
C HIS A 52 -3.47 -14.52 15.22
N ASN A 53 -4.30 -14.22 14.23
CA ASN A 53 -4.46 -15.02 13.02
C ASN A 53 -3.22 -14.85 12.14
N LYS A 54 -2.06 -15.28 12.68
CA LYS A 54 -0.78 -15.26 12.01
C LYS A 54 -0.86 -16.15 10.77
N ALA A 55 -0.24 -15.72 9.69
CA ALA A 55 -0.08 -16.56 8.52
C ALA A 55 0.57 -17.89 8.92
N ARG A 56 0.11 -19.01 8.33
CA ARG A 56 0.78 -20.29 8.48
C ARG A 56 2.12 -20.23 7.76
N ASP A 57 3.08 -21.03 8.20
CA ASP A 57 4.42 -21.02 7.60
C ASP A 57 4.40 -21.38 6.10
N MET A 58 3.44 -22.21 5.67
CA MET A 58 3.19 -22.51 4.26
C MET A 58 2.81 -21.29 3.41
N ASP A 59 2.16 -20.28 4.00
CA ASP A 59 1.77 -19.05 3.30
C ASP A 59 2.89 -17.99 3.38
N LYS A 60 3.77 -18.07 4.37
CA LYS A 60 4.85 -17.10 4.60
C LYS A 60 5.95 -17.18 3.56
N HIS A 61 6.43 -18.39 3.26
CA HIS A 61 7.52 -18.57 2.29
C HIS A 61 7.15 -18.12 0.87
N PRO A 62 5.99 -18.51 0.29
CA PRO A 62 5.59 -17.99 -1.01
C PRO A 62 5.30 -16.49 -0.97
N PHE A 63 4.81 -15.96 0.16
CA PHE A 63 4.64 -14.52 0.32
C PHE A 63 5.99 -13.80 0.24
N GLU A 64 7.02 -14.29 0.94
CA GLU A 64 8.36 -13.70 0.96
C GLU A 64 8.92 -13.51 -0.45
N HIS A 65 8.93 -14.61 -1.21
CA HIS A 65 9.49 -14.61 -2.56
C HIS A 65 8.68 -13.74 -3.51
N LYS A 66 7.35 -13.88 -3.52
CA LYS A 66 6.51 -13.07 -4.41
C LYS A 66 6.57 -11.59 -4.06
N PHE A 67 6.58 -11.25 -2.77
CA PHE A 67 6.68 -9.88 -2.32
C PHE A 67 8.03 -9.27 -2.72
N ALA A 68 9.13 -9.97 -2.47
CA ALA A 68 10.47 -9.51 -2.85
C ALA A 68 10.59 -9.31 -4.37
N GLN A 69 10.02 -10.21 -5.17
CA GLN A 69 10.00 -10.07 -6.63
C GLN A 69 9.21 -8.85 -7.09
N GLN A 70 8.03 -8.59 -6.52
CA GLN A 70 7.24 -7.39 -6.83
C GLN A 70 7.93 -6.09 -6.40
N CYS A 71 8.61 -6.12 -5.25
CA CYS A 71 9.44 -5.01 -4.79
C CYS A 71 10.54 -4.71 -5.80
N ILE A 72 11.34 -5.71 -6.19
CA ILE A 72 12.41 -5.54 -7.19
C ILE A 72 11.85 -5.05 -8.53
N ALA A 73 10.74 -5.62 -8.99
CA ALA A 73 10.11 -5.21 -10.25
C ALA A 73 9.70 -3.73 -10.24
N ARG A 74 9.18 -3.23 -9.11
CA ARG A 74 8.81 -1.81 -8.94
C ARG A 74 10.03 -0.90 -8.95
N GLU A 75 11.08 -1.27 -8.24
CA GLU A 75 12.32 -0.47 -8.20
C GLU A 75 13.06 -0.46 -9.54
N LEU A 76 12.89 -1.52 -10.35
CA LEU A 76 13.47 -1.63 -11.68
C LEU A 76 12.66 -0.94 -12.78
N GLU A 77 11.42 -0.56 -12.54
CA GLU A 77 10.51 0.00 -13.55
C GLU A 77 11.12 1.23 -14.24
N ASN A 78 11.81 2.08 -13.47
CA ASN A 78 12.45 3.31 -13.94
C ASN A 78 13.98 3.22 -14.00
N SER A 79 14.55 2.02 -13.86
CA SER A 79 16.00 1.82 -13.89
C SER A 79 16.54 1.79 -15.32
N ILE A 80 17.64 2.51 -15.55
CA ILE A 80 18.42 2.47 -16.80
C ILE A 80 19.30 1.20 -16.84
N ASN A 81 19.92 0.84 -15.71
CA ASN A 81 20.86 -0.29 -15.58
C ASN A 81 20.24 -1.44 -14.79
N LYS A 82 19.30 -2.14 -15.42
CA LYS A 82 18.42 -3.12 -14.76
C LYS A 82 19.17 -4.28 -14.08
N GLU A 83 20.29 -4.73 -14.64
CA GLU A 83 21.04 -5.87 -14.11
C GLU A 83 21.80 -5.51 -12.82
N ILE A 84 22.47 -4.37 -12.81
CA ILE A 84 23.20 -3.85 -11.63
C ILE A 84 22.19 -3.50 -10.53
N ASP A 85 21.12 -2.78 -10.91
CA ASP A 85 20.10 -2.35 -9.95
C ASP A 85 19.32 -3.52 -9.37
N ARG A 86 19.10 -4.60 -10.14
CA ARG A 86 18.46 -5.82 -9.64
C ARG A 86 19.26 -6.42 -8.49
N ALA A 87 20.58 -6.50 -8.63
CA ALA A 87 21.45 -7.01 -7.58
C ALA A 87 21.39 -6.11 -6.33
N ARG A 88 21.38 -4.78 -6.54
CA ARG A 88 21.28 -3.79 -5.46
C ARG A 88 19.96 -3.87 -4.69
N PHE A 89 18.84 -4.07 -5.37
CA PHE A 89 17.52 -4.10 -4.74
C PHE A 89 17.15 -5.47 -4.15
N LYS A 90 17.87 -6.53 -4.51
CA LYS A 90 17.59 -7.90 -4.04
C LYS A 90 17.65 -8.00 -2.51
N GLU A 91 18.74 -7.56 -1.91
CA GLU A 91 18.94 -7.61 -0.46
C GLU A 91 17.90 -6.79 0.33
N PRO A 92 17.67 -5.50 0.04
CA PRO A 92 16.68 -4.72 0.79
C PRO A 92 15.25 -5.22 0.58
N CYS A 93 14.86 -5.62 -0.64
CA CYS A 93 13.52 -6.16 -0.89
C CYS A 93 13.28 -7.48 -0.16
N LEU A 94 14.29 -8.34 -0.03
CA LEU A 94 14.21 -9.54 0.80
C LEU A 94 14.07 -9.19 2.28
N CYS A 95 14.91 -8.28 2.80
CA CYS A 95 14.82 -7.83 4.19
C CYS A 95 13.41 -7.31 4.53
N ILE A 96 12.83 -6.50 3.65
CA ILE A 96 11.48 -5.97 3.81
C ILE A 96 10.45 -7.12 3.83
N ALA A 97 10.54 -8.07 2.90
CA ALA A 97 9.65 -9.21 2.84
C ALA A 97 9.67 -10.03 4.14
N THR A 98 10.88 -10.34 4.64
CA THR A 98 11.08 -11.07 5.90
C THR A 98 10.55 -10.28 7.11
N TYR A 99 10.72 -8.95 7.11
CA TYR A 99 10.18 -8.09 8.17
C TYR A 99 8.64 -8.13 8.19
N LEU A 100 8.00 -8.05 7.02
CA LEU A 100 6.56 -8.09 6.88
C LEU A 100 5.97 -9.42 7.37
N MET A 101 6.64 -10.54 7.11
CA MET A 101 6.22 -11.88 7.55
C MET A 101 6.04 -12.01 9.06
N LYS A 102 6.81 -11.27 9.87
CA LYS A 102 6.78 -11.39 11.34
C LYS A 102 5.40 -11.10 11.94
N LYS A 103 4.65 -10.21 11.31
CA LYS A 103 3.32 -9.78 11.75
C LYS A 103 2.26 -9.97 10.66
N LEU A 104 2.55 -10.78 9.64
CA LEU A 104 1.63 -11.04 8.54
C LEU A 104 0.48 -11.93 9.02
N THR A 105 -0.75 -11.51 8.74
CA THR A 105 -1.93 -12.34 9.04
C THR A 105 -2.23 -13.29 7.88
N ALA A 106 -2.88 -14.43 8.16
CA ALA A 106 -3.22 -15.40 7.12
C ALA A 106 -4.10 -14.78 6.02
N LYS A 107 -5.05 -13.92 6.41
CA LYS A 107 -5.93 -13.20 5.48
C LYS A 107 -5.17 -12.24 4.57
N GLU A 108 -4.16 -11.55 5.08
CA GLU A 108 -3.34 -10.63 4.28
C GLU A 108 -2.39 -11.38 3.35
N ALA A 109 -1.76 -12.45 3.84
CA ALA A 109 -0.93 -13.32 3.01
C ALA A 109 -1.73 -13.90 1.85
N GLN A 110 -2.93 -14.44 2.12
CA GLN A 110 -3.79 -15.00 1.08
C GLN A 110 -4.29 -13.96 0.08
N LYS A 111 -4.71 -12.77 0.55
CA LYS A 111 -5.11 -11.68 -0.34
C LYS A 111 -3.96 -11.24 -1.24
N PHE A 112 -2.76 -11.15 -0.69
CA PHE A 112 -1.58 -10.84 -1.48
C PHE A 112 -1.25 -11.95 -2.50
N LEU A 113 -1.25 -13.21 -2.07
CA LEU A 113 -0.87 -14.34 -2.92
C LEU A 113 -1.88 -14.64 -4.04
N ARG A 114 -3.19 -14.46 -3.77
CA ARG A 114 -4.28 -14.75 -4.70
C ARG A 114 -4.70 -13.54 -5.52
N GLU A 115 -4.94 -12.40 -4.87
CA GLU A 115 -5.48 -11.20 -5.52
C GLU A 115 -4.38 -10.21 -5.93
N GLN A 116 -3.11 -10.46 -5.56
CA GLN A 116 -2.00 -9.52 -5.73
C GLN A 116 -2.28 -8.13 -5.15
N LYS A 117 -3.22 -8.05 -4.20
CA LYS A 117 -3.69 -6.79 -3.64
C LYS A 117 -2.85 -6.40 -2.43
N HIS A 118 -2.20 -5.24 -2.51
CA HIS A 118 -1.55 -4.63 -1.35
C HIS A 118 -2.61 -4.02 -0.42
N THR A 119 -2.86 -4.64 0.74
CA THR A 119 -3.76 -4.06 1.74
C THR A 119 -3.13 -2.79 2.34
N GLN A 120 -3.96 -1.85 2.79
CA GLN A 120 -3.46 -0.63 3.44
C GLN A 120 -2.57 -0.95 4.66
N SER A 121 -2.94 -1.98 5.43
CA SER A 121 -2.12 -2.50 6.52
C SER A 121 -0.75 -3.01 6.06
N LEU A 122 -0.64 -3.59 4.86
CA LEU A 122 0.63 -4.03 4.28
C LEU A 122 1.48 -2.83 3.86
N ARG A 123 0.86 -1.78 3.29
CA ARG A 123 1.53 -0.53 2.91
C ARG A 123 2.12 0.20 4.10
N ILE A 124 1.35 0.37 5.18
CA ILE A 124 1.84 1.03 6.40
C ILE A 124 3.04 0.28 6.99
N ARG A 125 2.96 -1.06 7.02
CA ARG A 125 4.08 -1.88 7.52
C ARG A 125 5.28 -1.86 6.58
N TYR A 126 5.07 -1.68 5.28
CA TYR A 126 6.15 -1.56 4.30
C TYR A 126 7.03 -0.35 4.60
N GLU A 127 6.47 0.82 4.92
CA GLU A 127 7.26 2.02 5.22
C GLU A 127 8.17 1.82 6.44
N ASN A 128 7.65 1.20 7.50
CA ASN A 128 8.42 0.84 8.69
C ASN A 128 9.52 -0.19 8.36
N ALA A 129 9.19 -1.21 7.57
CA ALA A 129 10.15 -2.21 7.10
C ALA A 129 11.26 -1.58 6.25
N ALA A 130 10.90 -0.68 5.34
CA ALA A 130 11.81 0.05 4.47
C ALA A 130 12.76 0.92 5.30
N TYR A 131 12.25 1.63 6.31
CA TYR A 131 13.09 2.35 7.27
C TYR A 131 14.11 1.41 7.92
N HIS A 132 13.67 0.25 8.43
CA HIS A 132 14.56 -0.71 9.08
C HIS A 132 15.59 -1.34 8.13
N CYS A 133 15.21 -1.61 6.88
CA CYS A 133 16.03 -2.37 5.93
C CYS A 133 16.92 -1.50 5.03
N LEU A 134 16.51 -0.27 4.74
CA LEU A 134 17.27 0.65 3.87
C LEU A 134 18.20 1.56 4.67
N GLN A 135 17.89 1.82 5.95
CA GLN A 135 18.86 2.47 6.81
C GLN A 135 20.01 1.52 7.06
N LYS A 136 21.11 1.71 6.32
CA LYS A 136 22.42 1.23 6.75
C LYS A 136 22.57 1.70 8.19
N LYS A 137 22.66 0.77 9.13
CA LYS A 137 23.15 1.05 10.48
C LYS A 137 24.57 1.60 10.30
N GLN A 138 24.69 2.89 10.04
CA GLN A 138 25.92 3.60 10.36
C GLN A 138 25.99 3.46 11.87
N ALA A 139 26.81 2.52 12.34
CA ALA A 139 27.19 2.48 13.74
C ALA A 139 27.58 3.92 14.08
N PRO A 140 27.02 4.53 15.14
CA PRO A 140 27.33 5.90 15.49
C PRO A 140 28.85 5.99 15.58
N GLN A 141 29.47 6.68 14.62
CA GLN A 141 30.91 6.85 14.67
C GLN A 141 31.16 7.79 15.84
N PRO A 142 32.02 7.40 16.80
CA PRO A 142 32.37 8.32 17.87
C PRO A 142 32.93 9.59 17.21
N PRO A 143 32.50 10.78 17.65
CA PRO A 143 33.01 12.01 17.07
C PRO A 143 34.53 12.05 17.31
N THR A 144 35.31 12.07 16.23
CA THR A 144 36.77 12.21 16.31
C THR A 144 37.11 13.66 16.63
N ILE A 145 36.79 14.11 17.86
CA ILE A 145 37.08 15.47 18.32
C ILE A 145 38.58 15.63 18.62
N PHE A 146 39.28 14.52 18.91
CA PHE A 146 40.71 14.53 19.18
C PHE A 146 41.45 13.64 18.17
N LYS A 147 41.83 14.21 17.02
CA LYS A 147 42.99 13.70 16.29
C LYS A 147 44.22 14.15 17.07
N THR A 148 44.74 13.25 17.92
CA THR A 148 46.01 13.44 18.61
C THR A 148 47.09 13.72 17.56
N ARG A 149 47.77 14.85 17.72
CA ARG A 149 48.89 15.30 16.91
C ARG A 149 50.15 14.54 17.29
#